data_AF-A0A8H6EBX8-F1
#
_entry.id   AF-A0A8H6EBX8-F1
#
_cell.length_a   1.000
_cell.length_b   1.000
_cell.length_c   1.000
_cell.angle_alpha   90.00
_cell.angle_beta   90.00
_cell.angle_gamma   90.00
#
_symmetry.space_group_name_H-M   'P 1'
#
loop_
_entity.id
_entity.type
_entity.pdbx_description
1 polymer ?
#
loop_
_entity_poly.entity_id
_entity_poly.type
_entity_poly.pdbx_seq_one_letter_code
_entity_poly.pdbx_strand_id
1 'polypeptide(L)'
;MTDPLAILPPEIVLRVLEFSPISALASLTATSKAWHRFIDVTHREAIYASESKTDQPSGGGARDFAFLSDSTSFSNLFEDTASWKDLCKRQTLLARSWAESHPISRESVLQVGNDPVWRFRADFKRRFFVSTSHAGGLYVTDMDTGRILWRLPSTIDHDENAVRPYAHLEYQDGMAVFDREGDALEVWQAGLEGTERGEFRRIAVLNHDCQTRGFQLSYWTLCVVSNKGQGFVYDMTQRPPKLTTHLRIEPDAVGHLDQSEDAVIYSMGSRGYHVHDKASGEFLGSLQPSHCTDKYHIRPPVVTSPSATAALAGAMRLGPTHRLYPLGPPRKDTLVPIDIAKGPLQPPSDPEHVWHGEDEWGAGMLHGDLFAGFSRAGRVFVCSDWRKALHSHTTLAAHSSLLECESDGTSFDLGGWLSVRNHRLMFEIQDRIYVVALDDHNRVQDLDRPARGSYSLLTSSAPQLAVPVSFMALYDDAIMTTYTTLGWRQSLPGLPGDLHPGQQDGHARIFPTKAIRIVSLAPDLSNSKFASAANVGESQDPTTGDEGLSEPNEAHLLADEAWDSTPGVTQLVHLLANELDEDEDGLEVMVTDPRDGDIDEGWEDEDEEEDEEHGHEHIGAHAHGSA
;
A
#
# COMPACT_ATOMS: atom_id res chain seq x y z
N MET A 1 -11.39 28.64 -46.08
CA MET A 1 -11.69 27.35 -45.41
C MET A 1 -12.96 27.57 -44.62
N THR A 2 -13.97 26.70 -44.74
CA THR A 2 -15.30 26.89 -44.14
C THR A 2 -15.40 26.14 -42.81
N ASP A 3 -16.04 26.74 -41.81
CA ASP A 3 -16.23 26.12 -40.48
C ASP A 3 -17.07 24.83 -40.59
N PRO A 4 -16.58 23.68 -40.09
CA PRO A 4 -17.33 22.43 -40.06
C PRO A 4 -18.73 22.55 -39.44
N LEU A 5 -18.92 23.40 -38.42
CA LEU A 5 -20.24 23.64 -37.81
C LEU A 5 -21.26 24.24 -38.78
N ALA A 6 -20.81 24.90 -39.85
CA ALA A 6 -21.67 25.54 -40.84
C ALA A 6 -22.05 24.61 -42.01
N ILE A 7 -21.36 23.48 -42.18
CA ILE A 7 -21.51 22.61 -43.36
C ILE A 7 -21.82 21.15 -43.03
N LEU A 8 -21.45 20.67 -41.83
CA LEU A 8 -21.69 19.29 -41.42
C LEU A 8 -22.92 19.20 -40.49
N PRO A 9 -23.69 18.09 -40.55
CA PRO A 9 -24.69 17.79 -39.54
C PRO A 9 -24.07 17.66 -38.14
N PRO A 10 -24.79 18.04 -37.05
CA PRO A 10 -24.31 17.92 -35.67
C PRO A 10 -23.77 16.53 -35.32
N GLU A 11 -24.40 15.46 -35.82
CA GLU A 11 -24.03 14.08 -35.53
C GLU A 11 -22.64 13.74 -36.09
N ILE A 12 -22.31 14.26 -37.27
CA ILE A 12 -20.98 14.09 -37.87
C ILE A 12 -19.94 14.87 -37.08
N VAL A 13 -20.28 16.09 -36.64
CA VAL A 13 -19.37 16.87 -35.79
C VAL A 13 -19.13 16.16 -34.46
N LEU A 14 -20.17 15.63 -33.81
CA LEU A 14 -20.02 14.85 -32.58
C LEU A 14 -19.13 13.62 -32.78
N ARG A 15 -19.31 12.90 -33.89
CA ARG A 15 -18.46 11.76 -34.24
C ARG A 15 -16.99 12.17 -34.44
N VAL A 16 -16.73 13.35 -35.01
CA VAL A 16 -15.36 13.89 -35.14
C VAL A 16 -14.78 14.25 -33.77
N LEU A 17 -15.58 14.88 -32.89
CA LEU A 17 -15.15 15.27 -31.55
C LEU A 17 -14.86 14.08 -30.64
N GLU A 18 -15.51 12.93 -30.87
CA GLU A 18 -15.25 11.69 -30.15
C GLU A 18 -13.78 11.25 -30.22
N PHE A 19 -13.14 11.45 -31.38
CA PHE A 19 -11.71 11.13 -31.60
C PHE A 19 -10.76 12.26 -31.18
N SER A 20 -11.27 13.40 -30.74
CA SER A 20 -10.44 14.53 -30.35
C SER A 20 -10.00 14.39 -28.88
N PRO A 21 -8.74 14.71 -28.52
CA PRO A 21 -8.35 14.75 -27.12
C PRO A 21 -9.08 15.87 -26.37
N ILE A 22 -9.17 15.77 -25.04
CA ILE A 22 -9.84 16.76 -24.18
C ILE A 22 -9.22 18.16 -24.35
N SER A 23 -7.90 18.24 -24.57
CA SER A 23 -7.19 19.50 -24.86
C SER A 23 -7.65 20.17 -26.15
N ALA A 24 -8.00 19.40 -27.18
CA ALA A 24 -8.55 19.92 -28.42
C ALA A 24 -9.98 20.44 -28.22
N LEU A 25 -10.80 19.75 -27.42
CA LEU A 25 -12.13 20.25 -27.05
C LEU A 25 -12.04 21.59 -26.31
N ALA A 26 -11.16 21.68 -25.31
CA ALA A 26 -10.91 22.92 -24.59
C ALA A 26 -10.46 24.04 -25.54
N SER A 27 -9.56 23.74 -26.48
CA SER A 27 -9.11 24.71 -27.48
C SER A 27 -10.25 25.16 -28.39
N LEU A 28 -11.10 24.24 -28.87
CA LEU A 28 -12.26 24.53 -29.73
C LEU A 28 -13.26 25.46 -29.02
N THR A 29 -13.54 25.23 -27.74
CA THR A 29 -14.44 26.12 -26.97
C THR A 29 -13.94 27.55 -26.90
N ALA A 30 -12.62 27.77 -26.98
CA ALA A 30 -12.02 29.10 -26.97
C ALA A 30 -11.96 29.77 -28.37
N THR A 31 -12.27 29.05 -29.45
CA THR A 31 -12.16 29.59 -30.82
C THR A 31 -13.31 30.52 -31.22
N SER A 32 -14.55 30.17 -30.84
CA SER A 32 -15.74 30.94 -31.22
C SER A 32 -16.93 30.64 -30.30
N LYS A 33 -17.89 31.57 -30.27
CA LYS A 33 -19.17 31.38 -29.55
C LYS A 33 -19.98 30.20 -30.09
N ALA A 34 -19.85 29.88 -31.38
CA ALA A 34 -20.56 28.76 -31.99
C ALA A 34 -20.01 27.42 -31.47
N TRP A 35 -18.69 27.24 -31.47
CA TRP A 35 -18.03 26.06 -30.91
C TRP A 35 -18.25 25.92 -29.40
N HIS A 36 -18.14 27.01 -28.64
CA HIS A 36 -18.49 27.00 -27.21
C HIS A 36 -19.94 26.55 -27.00
N ARG A 37 -20.90 27.13 -27.72
CA ARG A 37 -22.32 26.74 -27.59
C ARG A 37 -22.55 25.28 -27.98
N PHE A 38 -21.91 24.81 -29.04
CA PHE A 38 -22.06 23.43 -29.49
C PHE A 38 -21.56 22.45 -28.42
N ILE A 39 -20.34 22.66 -27.91
CA ILE A 39 -19.67 21.74 -26.98
C ILE A 39 -20.20 21.87 -25.56
N ASP A 40 -20.21 23.09 -25.00
CA ASP A 40 -20.42 23.30 -23.55
C ASP A 40 -21.85 23.61 -23.16
N VAL A 41 -22.73 23.86 -24.14
CA VAL A 41 -24.13 24.20 -23.89
C VAL A 41 -25.07 23.15 -24.48
N THR A 42 -24.99 22.88 -25.78
CA THR A 42 -25.99 22.03 -26.47
C THR A 42 -25.69 20.55 -26.30
N HIS A 43 -24.45 20.11 -26.53
CA HIS A 43 -24.10 18.68 -26.60
C HIS A 43 -23.15 18.22 -25.49
N ARG A 44 -23.07 19.00 -24.39
CA ARG A 44 -22.14 18.77 -23.28
C ARG A 44 -22.16 17.33 -22.77
N GLU A 45 -23.34 16.83 -22.41
CA GLU A 45 -23.45 15.48 -21.84
C GLU A 45 -23.03 14.40 -22.84
N ALA A 46 -23.43 14.49 -24.11
CA ALA A 46 -23.08 13.49 -25.12
C ALA A 46 -21.57 13.43 -25.41
N ILE A 47 -20.90 14.59 -25.35
CA ILE A 47 -19.45 14.67 -25.59
C ILE A 47 -18.69 14.10 -24.39
N TYR A 48 -19.00 14.56 -23.17
CA TYR A 48 -18.20 14.23 -21.99
C TYR A 48 -18.57 12.88 -21.37
N ALA A 49 -19.77 12.33 -21.60
CA ALA A 49 -20.14 10.97 -21.18
C ALA A 49 -19.51 9.88 -22.05
N SER A 50 -18.79 10.23 -23.11
CA SER A 50 -18.06 9.26 -23.93
C SER A 50 -16.95 8.59 -23.13
N GLU A 51 -16.79 7.27 -23.29
CA GLU A 51 -15.67 6.49 -22.73
C GLU A 51 -14.31 7.01 -23.22
N SER A 52 -14.26 7.72 -24.35
CA SER A 52 -13.04 8.38 -24.85
C SER A 52 -12.68 9.69 -24.14
N LYS A 53 -13.46 10.12 -23.15
CA LYS A 53 -13.31 11.40 -22.44
C LYS A 53 -13.35 11.26 -20.93
N THR A 54 -14.03 10.23 -20.44
CA THR A 54 -14.22 9.99 -19.02
C THR A 54 -14.10 8.50 -18.78
N ASP A 55 -13.20 8.14 -17.87
CA ASP A 55 -13.01 6.75 -17.46
C ASP A 55 -14.26 6.28 -16.73
N GLN A 56 -14.80 5.16 -17.22
CA GLN A 56 -16.06 4.57 -16.79
C GLN A 56 -15.89 3.05 -16.62
N PRO A 57 -16.77 2.38 -15.86
CA PRO A 57 -16.76 0.92 -15.76
C PRO A 57 -16.86 0.26 -17.14
N SER A 58 -16.08 -0.79 -17.36
CA SER A 58 -16.07 -1.56 -18.61
C SER A 58 -17.44 -2.18 -18.89
N GLY A 59 -17.93 -2.08 -20.14
CA GLY A 59 -19.11 -2.84 -20.59
C GLY A 59 -20.35 -2.05 -20.99
N GLY A 60 -20.21 -0.80 -21.47
CA GLY A 60 -21.30 -0.10 -22.18
C GLY A 60 -21.65 1.30 -21.67
N GLY A 61 -20.70 2.02 -21.08
CA GLY A 61 -20.89 3.34 -20.48
C GLY A 61 -21.76 3.34 -19.22
N ALA A 62 -21.38 4.14 -18.23
CA ALA A 62 -22.21 4.37 -17.06
C ALA A 62 -23.35 5.35 -17.39
N ARG A 63 -24.55 5.07 -16.85
CA ARG A 63 -25.73 5.94 -17.05
C ARG A 63 -25.72 7.16 -16.13
N ASP A 64 -25.10 7.02 -14.96
CA ASP A 64 -25.01 8.01 -13.91
C ASP A 64 -23.67 7.87 -13.16
N PHE A 65 -23.51 8.62 -12.08
CA PHE A 65 -22.29 8.67 -11.27
C PHE A 65 -22.27 7.67 -10.10
N ALA A 66 -23.19 6.71 -10.04
CA ALA A 66 -23.27 5.77 -8.92
C ALA A 66 -21.96 4.97 -8.74
N PHE A 67 -21.27 4.65 -9.83
CA PHE A 67 -19.99 3.94 -9.80
C PHE A 67 -18.86 4.69 -9.05
N LEU A 68 -18.99 6.00 -8.84
CA LEU A 68 -18.02 6.77 -8.06
C LEU A 68 -18.04 6.39 -6.57
N SER A 69 -19.08 5.69 -6.09
CA SER A 69 -19.10 5.14 -4.73
C SER A 69 -18.01 4.12 -4.48
N ASP A 70 -17.50 3.50 -5.54
CA ASP A 70 -16.42 2.50 -5.48
C ASP A 70 -15.05 3.13 -5.70
N SER A 71 -14.98 4.47 -5.81
CA SER A 71 -13.70 5.19 -5.91
C SER A 71 -12.88 5.02 -4.63
N THR A 72 -11.57 4.93 -4.83
CA THR A 72 -10.57 4.82 -3.76
C THR A 72 -9.92 6.18 -3.50
N SER A 73 -10.71 7.25 -3.53
CA SER A 73 -10.18 8.60 -3.31
C SER A 73 -10.12 8.90 -1.81
N PHE A 74 -8.90 9.15 -1.31
CA PHE A 74 -8.70 9.60 0.06
C PHE A 74 -9.27 11.00 0.27
N SER A 75 -9.08 11.90 -0.71
CA SER A 75 -9.43 13.32 -0.62
C SER A 75 -10.88 13.60 -1.00
N ASN A 76 -11.71 12.56 -1.18
CA ASN A 76 -13.07 12.64 -1.72
C ASN A 76 -13.14 13.45 -3.03
N LEU A 77 -12.14 13.30 -3.90
CA LEU A 77 -11.98 14.09 -5.11
C LEU A 77 -13.20 14.02 -6.04
N PHE A 78 -13.95 12.93 -6.01
CA PHE A 78 -15.12 12.69 -6.87
C PHE A 78 -16.46 12.95 -6.18
N GLU A 79 -16.45 13.34 -4.90
CA GLU A 79 -17.65 13.71 -4.15
C GLU A 79 -18.34 14.93 -4.81
N ASP A 80 -19.67 14.91 -4.81
CA ASP A 80 -20.51 15.95 -5.41
C ASP A 80 -20.22 16.24 -6.90
N THR A 81 -19.84 15.22 -7.67
CA THR A 81 -19.66 15.35 -9.12
C THR A 81 -20.97 15.79 -9.79
N ALA A 82 -20.98 16.99 -10.36
CA ALA A 82 -22.22 17.63 -10.82
C ALA A 82 -22.62 17.31 -12.27
N SER A 83 -21.68 16.85 -13.10
CA SER A 83 -21.90 16.55 -14.53
C SER A 83 -20.75 15.75 -15.13
N TRP A 84 -20.94 15.20 -16.33
CA TRP A 84 -19.88 14.46 -17.05
C TRP A 84 -18.67 15.34 -17.36
N LYS A 85 -18.89 16.63 -17.64
CA LYS A 85 -17.80 17.61 -17.83
C LYS A 85 -17.00 17.82 -16.54
N ASP A 86 -17.68 17.87 -15.39
CA ASP A 86 -17.01 18.01 -14.09
C ASP A 86 -16.16 16.76 -13.79
N LEU A 87 -16.70 15.57 -14.03
CA LEU A 87 -15.96 14.32 -13.87
C LEU A 87 -14.73 14.28 -14.78
N CYS A 88 -14.91 14.57 -16.07
CA CYS A 88 -13.84 14.65 -17.06
C CYS A 88 -12.73 15.61 -16.60
N LYS A 89 -13.10 16.78 -16.06
CA LYS A 89 -12.14 17.75 -15.51
C LYS A 89 -11.38 17.19 -14.32
N ARG A 90 -12.07 16.59 -13.33
CA ARG A 90 -11.45 16.03 -12.13
C ARG A 90 -10.46 14.91 -12.48
N GLN A 91 -10.87 13.97 -13.34
CA GLN A 91 -10.02 12.89 -13.84
C GLN A 91 -8.82 13.44 -14.62
N THR A 92 -9.03 14.42 -15.52
CA THR A 92 -7.94 15.02 -16.31
C THR A 92 -6.90 15.71 -15.41
N LEU A 93 -7.35 16.47 -14.41
CA LEU A 93 -6.45 17.15 -13.49
C LEU A 93 -5.69 16.16 -12.61
N LEU A 94 -6.34 15.10 -12.14
CA LEU A 94 -5.69 14.04 -11.37
C LEU A 94 -4.66 13.28 -12.20
N ALA A 95 -5.02 12.86 -13.42
CA ALA A 95 -4.12 12.18 -14.34
C ALA A 95 -2.88 13.04 -14.63
N ARG A 96 -3.08 14.36 -14.78
CA ARG A 96 -1.98 15.32 -14.89
C ARG A 96 -1.11 15.34 -13.63
N SER A 97 -1.68 15.43 -12.42
CA SER A 97 -0.88 15.39 -11.18
C SER A 97 0.00 14.14 -11.13
N TRP A 98 -0.56 12.97 -11.46
CA TRP A 98 0.21 11.71 -11.51
C TRP A 98 1.29 11.68 -12.59
N ALA A 99 1.08 12.38 -13.72
CA ALA A 99 2.01 12.38 -14.84
C ALA A 99 3.18 13.37 -14.67
N GLU A 100 3.06 14.38 -13.80
CA GLU A 100 4.12 15.35 -13.55
C GLU A 100 5.36 14.68 -12.92
N SER A 101 6.56 15.07 -13.36
CA SER A 101 7.82 14.57 -12.77
C SER A 101 8.03 15.06 -11.34
N HIS A 102 7.49 16.24 -11.01
CA HIS A 102 7.53 16.84 -9.68
C HIS A 102 6.09 17.17 -9.23
N PRO A 103 5.29 16.15 -8.93
CA PRO A 103 3.89 16.34 -8.59
C PRO A 103 3.74 17.18 -7.33
N ILE A 104 2.76 18.08 -7.33
CA ILE A 104 2.34 18.75 -6.10
C ILE A 104 1.55 17.73 -5.28
N SER A 105 2.02 17.48 -4.06
CA SER A 105 1.39 16.54 -3.14
C SER A 105 1.03 17.20 -1.81
N ARG A 106 0.08 16.61 -1.09
CA ARG A 106 -0.21 16.93 0.31
C ARG A 106 0.06 15.70 1.15
N GLU A 107 0.68 15.89 2.30
CA GLU A 107 1.07 14.79 3.18
C GLU A 107 0.24 14.82 4.47
N SER A 108 -0.08 13.63 4.97
CA SER A 108 -0.65 13.40 6.29
C SER A 108 0.02 12.19 6.94
N VAL A 109 0.23 12.24 8.25
CA VAL A 109 0.80 11.14 9.05
C VAL A 109 -0.12 10.86 10.24
N LEU A 110 -0.78 9.71 10.20
CA LEU A 110 -1.74 9.26 11.20
C LEU A 110 -1.11 8.25 12.15
N GLN A 111 -0.87 8.68 13.39
CA GLN A 111 -0.54 7.77 14.48
C GLN A 111 -1.82 7.10 15.00
N VAL A 112 -1.84 5.77 15.05
CA VAL A 112 -2.95 4.99 15.57
C VAL A 112 -2.61 4.51 16.98
N GLY A 113 -3.23 5.11 18.01
CA GLY A 113 -2.96 4.75 19.40
C GLY A 113 -1.50 4.99 19.80
N ASN A 114 -0.96 4.14 20.68
CA ASN A 114 0.44 4.20 21.12
C ASN A 114 1.31 3.08 20.54
N ASP A 115 0.71 2.08 19.91
CA ASP A 115 1.43 0.92 19.40
C ASP A 115 1.80 1.11 17.92
N PRO A 116 2.99 0.68 17.48
CA PRO A 116 3.38 0.77 16.08
C PRO A 116 2.45 -0.04 15.17
N VAL A 117 1.94 0.60 14.11
CA VAL A 117 1.08 -0.06 13.11
C VAL A 117 1.87 -1.15 12.38
N TRP A 118 1.31 -2.36 12.28
CA TRP A 118 1.87 -3.44 11.47
C TRP A 118 1.25 -3.45 10.07
N ARG A 119 -0.03 -3.80 9.93
CA ARG A 119 -0.78 -3.71 8.66
C ARG A 119 -1.91 -2.73 8.77
N PHE A 120 -2.32 -2.17 7.64
CA PHE A 120 -3.61 -1.50 7.56
C PHE A 120 -4.26 -1.68 6.20
N ARG A 121 -5.57 -1.51 6.16
CA ARG A 121 -6.39 -1.47 4.95
C ARG A 121 -7.37 -0.30 5.06
N ALA A 122 -7.74 0.29 3.93
CA ALA A 122 -8.64 1.43 3.87
C ALA A 122 -10.03 1.02 3.35
N ASP A 123 -11.09 1.47 4.02
CA ASP A 123 -12.47 1.46 3.50
C ASP A 123 -12.86 2.89 3.14
N PHE A 124 -12.78 3.23 1.85
CA PHE A 124 -13.12 4.56 1.35
C PHE A 124 -14.63 4.83 1.42
N LYS A 125 -15.47 3.81 1.25
CA LYS A 125 -16.93 3.92 1.29
C LYS A 125 -17.43 4.25 2.70
N ARG A 126 -16.84 3.61 3.72
CA ARG A 126 -17.18 3.85 5.13
C ARG A 126 -16.26 4.86 5.82
N ARG A 127 -15.25 5.38 5.09
CA ARG A 127 -14.28 6.37 5.55
C ARG A 127 -13.52 5.95 6.81
N PHE A 128 -12.95 4.74 6.86
CA PHE A 128 -12.09 4.33 7.97
C PHE A 128 -10.88 3.50 7.51
N PHE A 129 -9.87 3.42 8.36
CA PHE A 129 -8.78 2.46 8.29
C PHE A 129 -9.03 1.32 9.26
N VAL A 130 -8.69 0.10 8.88
CA VAL A 130 -8.57 -1.06 9.77
C VAL A 130 -7.08 -1.37 9.88
N SER A 131 -6.52 -1.48 11.07
CA SER A 131 -5.09 -1.71 11.26
C SER A 131 -4.78 -2.68 12.39
N THR A 132 -3.77 -3.53 12.19
CA THR A 132 -3.15 -4.37 13.24
C THR A 132 -1.86 -3.72 13.74
N SER A 133 -1.33 -4.19 14.86
CA SER A 133 -0.16 -3.58 15.52
C SER A 133 0.96 -4.59 15.80
N HIS A 134 2.18 -4.08 15.92
CA HIS A 134 3.36 -4.85 16.37
C HIS A 134 3.15 -5.47 17.76
N ALA A 135 2.40 -4.79 18.64
CA ALA A 135 2.07 -5.28 19.97
C ALA A 135 0.78 -6.11 20.00
N GLY A 136 0.16 -6.36 18.85
CA GLY A 136 -1.15 -7.00 18.74
C GLY A 136 -2.29 -5.99 18.83
N GLY A 137 -3.51 -6.50 18.81
CA GLY A 137 -4.72 -5.70 18.71
C GLY A 137 -5.07 -5.27 17.28
N LEU A 138 -6.30 -4.83 17.13
CA LEU A 138 -6.83 -4.28 15.89
C LEU A 138 -7.56 -2.98 16.18
N TYR A 139 -7.35 -1.98 15.35
CA TYR A 139 -7.91 -0.65 15.49
C TYR A 139 -8.71 -0.30 14.24
N VAL A 140 -9.86 0.33 14.45
CA VAL A 140 -10.64 0.95 13.38
C VAL A 140 -10.60 2.45 13.61
N THR A 141 -10.00 3.17 12.68
CA THR A 141 -9.71 4.61 12.81
C THR A 141 -10.43 5.38 11.73
N ASP A 142 -11.15 6.42 12.11
CA ASP A 142 -11.85 7.31 11.19
C ASP A 142 -10.88 8.01 10.23
N MET A 143 -11.15 7.91 8.93
CA MET A 143 -10.30 8.42 7.85
C MET A 143 -10.41 9.94 7.69
N ASP A 144 -11.35 10.63 8.33
CA ASP A 144 -11.48 12.09 8.18
C ASP A 144 -10.96 12.85 9.39
N THR A 145 -11.05 12.23 10.56
CA THR A 145 -10.71 12.84 11.86
C THR A 145 -9.52 12.18 12.56
N GLY A 146 -9.10 10.99 12.12
CA GLY A 146 -8.02 10.23 12.77
C GLY A 146 -8.41 9.63 14.12
N ARG A 147 -9.70 9.66 14.50
CA ARG A 147 -10.19 9.15 15.78
C ARG A 147 -10.39 7.65 15.72
N ILE A 148 -9.99 6.94 16.78
CA ILE A 148 -10.32 5.52 16.93
C ILE A 148 -11.82 5.39 17.16
N LEU A 149 -12.49 4.63 16.28
CA LEU A 149 -13.91 4.30 16.33
C LEU A 149 -14.15 3.02 17.15
N TRP A 150 -13.28 2.03 16.98
CA TRP A 150 -13.42 0.72 17.61
C TRP A 150 -12.07 0.00 17.69
N ARG A 151 -11.93 -0.98 18.60
CA ARG A 151 -10.71 -1.79 18.73
C ARG A 151 -10.98 -3.21 19.25
N LEU A 152 -10.06 -4.12 18.95
CA LEU A 152 -9.85 -5.38 19.66
C LEU A 152 -8.53 -5.31 20.46
N PRO A 153 -8.50 -5.90 21.66
CA PRO A 153 -7.28 -5.98 22.47
C PRO A 153 -6.19 -6.85 21.85
N SER A 154 -4.99 -6.74 22.40
CA SER A 154 -3.88 -7.66 22.11
C SER A 154 -4.02 -8.98 22.85
N THR A 155 -3.54 -10.08 22.24
CA THR A 155 -3.43 -11.37 22.93
C THR A 155 -2.39 -11.37 24.04
N ILE A 156 -1.52 -10.35 24.11
CA ILE A 156 -0.58 -10.16 25.23
C ILE A 156 -1.34 -9.89 26.53
N ASP A 157 -2.47 -9.18 26.44
CA ASP A 157 -3.23 -8.72 27.60
C ASP A 157 -4.55 -9.50 27.81
N HIS A 158 -5.07 -10.15 26.77
CA HIS A 158 -6.40 -10.78 26.77
C HIS A 158 -6.45 -12.06 25.92
N ASP A 159 -7.03 -13.14 26.45
CA ASP A 159 -7.09 -14.43 25.72
C ASP A 159 -8.26 -14.54 24.72
N GLU A 160 -9.36 -13.81 24.93
CA GLU A 160 -10.57 -13.90 24.10
C GLU A 160 -10.80 -12.62 23.28
N ASN A 161 -11.25 -12.80 22.02
CA ASN A 161 -11.54 -11.71 21.08
C ASN A 161 -10.38 -10.71 20.98
N ALA A 162 -9.17 -11.24 20.88
CA ALA A 162 -7.94 -10.49 20.82
C ALA A 162 -7.18 -10.81 19.53
N VAL A 163 -6.29 -9.90 19.13
CA VAL A 163 -5.49 -10.03 17.91
C VAL A 163 -4.03 -10.16 18.29
N ARG A 164 -3.35 -11.16 17.74
CA ARG A 164 -1.95 -11.44 18.07
C ARG A 164 -1.00 -10.37 17.52
N PRO A 165 0.18 -10.18 18.15
CA PRO A 165 1.27 -9.40 17.58
C PRO A 165 1.56 -9.75 16.13
N TYR A 166 1.77 -8.74 15.28
CA TYR A 166 2.12 -8.93 13.87
C TYR A 166 1.10 -9.72 13.02
N ALA A 167 -0.18 -9.74 13.43
CA ALA A 167 -1.24 -10.38 12.65
C ALA A 167 -1.35 -9.77 11.23
N HIS A 168 -1.32 -10.62 10.21
CA HIS A 168 -1.59 -10.24 8.82
C HIS A 168 -3.05 -9.81 8.70
N LEU A 169 -3.32 -8.84 7.82
CA LEU A 169 -4.64 -8.24 7.68
C LEU A 169 -5.03 -8.12 6.21
N GLU A 170 -6.11 -8.80 5.88
CA GLU A 170 -6.82 -8.67 4.61
C GLU A 170 -8.18 -8.03 4.84
N TYR A 171 -8.63 -7.21 3.88
CA TYR A 171 -9.88 -6.46 4.02
C TYR A 171 -10.57 -6.24 2.67
N GLN A 172 -11.88 -6.45 2.63
CA GLN A 172 -12.73 -6.10 1.50
C GLN A 172 -14.14 -5.72 1.96
N ASP A 173 -14.59 -4.51 1.60
CA ASP A 173 -15.98 -4.01 1.76
C ASP A 173 -16.68 -4.43 3.07
N GLY A 174 -16.11 -4.07 4.21
CA GLY A 174 -16.69 -4.36 5.53
C GLY A 174 -16.29 -5.71 6.11
N MET A 175 -15.52 -6.53 5.40
CA MET A 175 -15.00 -7.80 5.89
C MET A 175 -13.51 -7.71 6.16
N ALA A 176 -13.09 -8.09 7.37
CA ALA A 176 -11.69 -8.22 7.76
C ALA A 176 -11.35 -9.69 8.01
N VAL A 177 -10.17 -10.11 7.54
CA VAL A 177 -9.61 -11.43 7.82
C VAL A 177 -8.21 -11.24 8.38
N PHE A 178 -7.92 -11.92 9.48
CA PHE A 178 -6.59 -11.93 10.08
C PHE A 178 -6.27 -13.30 10.67
N ASP A 179 -5.00 -13.64 10.73
CA ASP A 179 -4.55 -14.89 11.32
C ASP A 179 -4.54 -14.83 12.85
N ARG A 180 -4.76 -16.00 13.44
CA ARG A 180 -4.59 -16.28 14.86
C ARG A 180 -3.57 -17.38 15.04
N GLU A 181 -3.13 -17.59 16.27
CA GLU A 181 -2.32 -18.76 16.61
C GLU A 181 -3.11 -20.06 16.35
N GLY A 182 -2.38 -21.11 15.95
CA GLY A 182 -2.92 -22.44 15.68
C GLY A 182 -3.57 -22.62 14.30
N ASP A 183 -2.90 -22.17 13.23
CA ASP A 183 -3.26 -22.46 11.83
C ASP A 183 -4.70 -22.15 11.44
N ALA A 184 -5.22 -21.05 11.96
CA ALA A 184 -6.59 -20.61 11.72
C ALA A 184 -6.66 -19.12 11.36
N LEU A 185 -7.71 -18.79 10.61
CA LEU A 185 -8.03 -17.42 10.22
C LEU A 185 -9.36 -17.01 10.86
N GLU A 186 -9.42 -15.80 11.42
CA GLU A 186 -10.67 -15.22 11.89
C GLU A 186 -11.29 -14.32 10.84
N VAL A 187 -12.61 -14.41 10.69
CA VAL A 187 -13.37 -13.58 9.75
C VAL A 187 -14.31 -12.68 10.55
N TRP A 188 -14.17 -11.38 10.35
CA TRP A 188 -14.91 -10.33 11.05
C TRP A 188 -15.67 -9.46 10.05
N GLN A 189 -16.86 -9.00 10.44
CA GLN A 189 -17.72 -8.18 9.59
C GLN A 189 -18.22 -6.92 10.31
N ALA A 190 -18.14 -5.79 9.63
CA ALA A 190 -18.69 -4.50 10.05
C ALA A 190 -20.04 -4.21 9.38
N GLY A 191 -20.79 -3.28 9.97
CA GLY A 191 -22.08 -2.81 9.43
C GLY A 191 -23.20 -3.83 9.59
N LEU A 192 -23.13 -4.68 10.61
CA LEU A 192 -24.22 -5.57 10.99
C LEU A 192 -25.34 -4.76 11.67
N GLU A 193 -26.55 -5.30 11.67
CA GLU A 193 -27.69 -4.63 12.32
C GLU A 193 -27.41 -4.44 13.82
N GLY A 194 -27.59 -3.21 14.30
CA GLY A 194 -27.35 -2.85 15.71
C GLY A 194 -25.91 -2.54 16.10
N THR A 195 -24.96 -2.54 15.16
CA THR A 195 -23.55 -2.14 15.42
C THR A 195 -23.30 -0.68 15.06
N GLU A 196 -22.41 -0.01 15.80
CA GLU A 196 -21.96 1.34 15.45
C GLU A 196 -21.04 1.35 14.21
N ARG A 197 -20.82 2.53 13.63
CA ARG A 197 -19.91 2.67 12.49
C ARG A 197 -18.49 2.27 12.89
N GLY A 198 -17.92 1.32 12.16
CA GLY A 198 -16.56 0.83 12.37
C GLY A 198 -16.46 -0.30 13.41
N GLU A 199 -17.57 -0.70 14.02
CA GLU A 199 -17.61 -1.86 14.91
C GLU A 199 -17.66 -3.17 14.10
N PHE A 200 -16.78 -4.12 14.41
CA PHE A 200 -16.74 -5.43 13.78
C PHE A 200 -17.23 -6.53 14.74
N ARG A 201 -17.83 -7.58 14.18
CA ARG A 201 -18.18 -8.81 14.89
C ARG A 201 -17.59 -10.02 14.17
N ARG A 202 -17.06 -10.98 14.94
CA ARG A 202 -16.58 -12.25 14.41
C ARG A 202 -17.75 -13.05 13.84
N ILE A 203 -17.62 -13.50 12.60
CA ILE A 203 -18.64 -14.32 11.92
C ILE A 203 -18.17 -15.76 11.69
N ALA A 204 -16.85 -16.01 11.67
CA ALA A 204 -16.31 -17.36 11.51
C ALA A 204 -14.86 -17.47 12.01
N VAL A 205 -14.45 -18.70 12.27
CA VAL A 205 -13.04 -19.12 12.41
C VAL A 205 -12.83 -20.25 11.40
N LEU A 206 -11.86 -20.07 10.50
CA LEU A 206 -11.49 -21.02 9.45
C LEU A 206 -10.25 -21.78 9.92
N ASN A 207 -10.41 -23.03 10.34
CA ASN A 207 -9.30 -23.86 10.79
C ASN A 207 -8.73 -24.65 9.61
N HIS A 208 -7.40 -24.73 9.55
CA HIS A 208 -6.68 -25.57 8.61
C HIS A 208 -5.95 -26.68 9.37
N ASP A 209 -5.76 -27.83 8.72
CA ASP A 209 -4.98 -28.96 9.23
C ASP A 209 -3.48 -28.85 8.90
N CYS A 210 -3.07 -27.71 8.35
CA CYS A 210 -1.73 -27.42 7.92
C CYS A 210 -1.36 -25.96 8.17
N GLN A 211 -0.06 -25.68 8.13
CA GLN A 211 0.44 -24.34 8.39
C GLN A 211 -0.14 -23.33 7.40
N THR A 212 -0.78 -22.28 7.93
CA THR A 212 -1.22 -21.15 7.11
C THR A 212 -0.06 -20.19 6.90
N ARG A 213 0.52 -20.21 5.70
CA ARG A 213 1.70 -19.40 5.38
C ARG A 213 1.35 -17.99 4.88
N GLY A 214 0.20 -17.85 4.21
CA GLY A 214 -0.33 -16.56 3.79
C GLY A 214 -1.75 -16.65 3.25
N PHE A 215 -2.42 -15.50 3.11
CA PHE A 215 -3.77 -15.41 2.58
C PHE A 215 -4.02 -14.04 1.95
N GLN A 216 -4.97 -13.98 1.01
CA GLN A 216 -5.37 -12.77 0.29
C GLN A 216 -6.89 -12.76 0.11
N LEU A 217 -7.54 -11.64 0.43
CA LEU A 217 -8.98 -11.44 0.24
C LEU A 217 -9.26 -10.46 -0.91
N SER A 218 -9.91 -10.94 -1.97
CA SER A 218 -10.43 -10.08 -3.03
C SER A 218 -11.51 -10.81 -3.83
N TYR A 219 -12.32 -10.09 -4.61
CA TYR A 219 -13.42 -10.67 -5.39
C TYR A 219 -14.39 -11.53 -4.55
N TRP A 220 -14.60 -11.16 -3.27
CA TRP A 220 -15.38 -11.96 -2.32
C TRP A 220 -14.89 -13.41 -2.17
N THR A 221 -13.60 -13.62 -2.42
CA THR A 221 -12.93 -14.91 -2.37
C THR A 221 -11.69 -14.78 -1.48
N LEU A 222 -11.58 -15.67 -0.49
CA LEU A 222 -10.36 -15.76 0.32
C LEU A 222 -9.53 -16.93 -0.19
N CYS A 223 -8.33 -16.63 -0.68
CA CYS A 223 -7.32 -17.62 -1.05
C CYS A 223 -6.32 -17.76 0.10
N VAL A 224 -5.96 -18.98 0.45
CA VAL A 224 -5.00 -19.31 1.52
C VAL A 224 -3.94 -20.26 0.96
N VAL A 225 -2.68 -20.07 1.37
CA VAL A 225 -1.54 -20.89 0.96
C VAL A 225 -0.87 -21.54 2.17
N SER A 226 -0.48 -22.80 2.01
CA SER A 226 0.37 -23.54 2.94
C SER A 226 1.73 -23.85 2.32
N ASN A 227 2.76 -23.97 3.15
CA ASN A 227 4.05 -24.54 2.72
C ASN A 227 3.99 -26.06 2.51
N LYS A 228 2.94 -26.75 2.98
CA LYS A 228 2.77 -28.21 2.82
C LYS A 228 2.15 -28.62 1.48
N GLY A 229 2.19 -27.76 0.46
CA GLY A 229 1.66 -28.07 -0.87
C GLY A 229 0.12 -27.99 -0.98
N GLN A 230 -0.50 -27.19 -0.12
CA GLN A 230 -1.96 -27.01 -0.08
C GLN A 230 -2.36 -25.55 -0.29
N GLY A 231 -3.44 -25.34 -1.03
CA GLY A 231 -4.12 -24.06 -1.15
C GLY A 231 -5.63 -24.21 -0.91
N PHE A 232 -6.26 -23.17 -0.39
CA PHE A 232 -7.68 -23.17 -0.06
C PHE A 232 -8.37 -21.96 -0.67
N VAL A 233 -9.56 -22.16 -1.24
CA VAL A 233 -10.39 -21.09 -1.79
C VAL A 233 -11.73 -21.12 -1.09
N TYR A 234 -12.07 -20.01 -0.43
CA TYR A 234 -13.34 -19.83 0.26
C TYR A 234 -14.23 -18.81 -0.47
N ASP A 235 -15.51 -19.15 -0.60
CA ASP A 235 -16.56 -18.20 -0.97
C ASP A 235 -16.94 -17.38 0.27
N MET A 236 -16.60 -16.09 0.23
CA MET A 236 -16.83 -15.13 1.31
C MET A 236 -18.19 -14.43 1.19
N THR A 237 -19.03 -14.80 0.23
CA THR A 237 -20.43 -14.36 0.15
C THR A 237 -21.35 -15.19 1.05
N GLN A 238 -20.95 -16.43 1.37
CA GLN A 238 -21.68 -17.30 2.30
C GLN A 238 -21.51 -16.86 3.76
N ARG A 239 -22.48 -17.19 4.62
CA ARG A 239 -22.43 -16.94 6.07
C ARG A 239 -22.77 -18.23 6.83
N PRO A 240 -21.78 -18.91 7.46
CA PRO A 240 -20.35 -18.60 7.45
C PRO A 240 -19.70 -18.82 6.05
N PRO A 241 -18.50 -18.27 5.79
CA PRO A 241 -17.74 -18.55 4.57
C PRO A 241 -17.54 -20.05 4.35
N LYS A 242 -17.54 -20.46 3.07
CA LYS A 242 -17.50 -21.89 2.70
C LYS A 242 -16.30 -22.20 1.82
N LEU A 243 -15.54 -23.24 2.18
CA LEU A 243 -14.49 -23.78 1.31
C LEU A 243 -15.14 -24.32 0.02
N THR A 244 -14.75 -23.76 -1.13
CA THR A 244 -15.23 -24.19 -2.45
C THR A 244 -14.24 -25.11 -3.13
N THR A 245 -12.94 -24.84 -2.98
CA THR A 245 -11.88 -25.56 -3.70
C THR A 245 -10.69 -25.79 -2.77
N HIS A 246 -10.18 -27.01 -2.77
CA HIS A 246 -8.91 -27.37 -2.16
C HIS A 246 -7.91 -27.65 -3.30
N LEU A 247 -6.87 -26.84 -3.39
CA LEU A 247 -5.83 -26.90 -4.41
C LEU A 247 -4.65 -27.72 -3.91
N ARG A 248 -4.12 -28.56 -4.79
CA ARG A 248 -2.80 -29.17 -4.61
C ARG A 248 -1.78 -28.32 -5.35
N ILE A 249 -0.93 -27.66 -4.58
CA ILE A 249 0.18 -26.84 -5.10
C ILE A 249 1.51 -27.54 -4.83
N GLU A 250 2.58 -27.02 -5.40
CA GLU A 250 3.91 -27.50 -5.03
C GLU A 250 4.24 -27.13 -3.55
N PRO A 251 5.02 -27.96 -2.85
CA PRO A 251 5.47 -27.64 -1.49
C PRO A 251 6.41 -26.43 -1.49
N ASP A 252 6.65 -25.88 -0.29
CA ASP A 252 7.60 -24.79 -0.04
C ASP A 252 7.19 -23.44 -0.66
N ALA A 253 5.88 -23.19 -0.74
CA ALA A 253 5.37 -21.86 -1.07
C ALA A 253 5.80 -20.82 -0.01
N VAL A 254 6.23 -19.64 -0.45
CA VAL A 254 6.86 -18.62 0.41
C VAL A 254 5.85 -17.92 1.33
N GLY A 255 4.56 -17.96 0.99
CA GLY A 255 3.49 -17.28 1.72
C GLY A 255 2.91 -16.05 1.03
N HIS A 256 3.48 -15.66 -0.11
CA HIS A 256 2.94 -14.59 -0.93
C HIS A 256 2.04 -15.15 -2.03
N LEU A 257 0.87 -14.53 -2.18
CA LEU A 257 -0.08 -14.81 -3.24
C LEU A 257 -0.86 -13.56 -3.61
N ASP A 258 -1.37 -13.53 -4.83
CA ASP A 258 -2.40 -12.60 -5.24
C ASP A 258 -3.36 -13.30 -6.22
N GLN A 259 -4.51 -12.69 -6.48
CA GLN A 259 -5.56 -13.34 -7.27
C GLN A 259 -6.26 -12.38 -8.22
N SER A 260 -6.84 -12.97 -9.26
CA SER A 260 -7.86 -12.37 -10.12
C SER A 260 -9.21 -13.01 -9.80
N GLU A 261 -10.26 -12.68 -10.56
CA GLU A 261 -11.58 -13.27 -10.38
C GLU A 261 -11.59 -14.79 -10.54
N ASP A 262 -10.80 -15.32 -11.49
CA ASP A 262 -10.79 -16.73 -11.90
C ASP A 262 -9.54 -17.50 -11.44
N ALA A 263 -8.39 -16.83 -11.28
CA ALA A 263 -7.11 -17.49 -10.98
C ALA A 263 -6.44 -16.95 -9.71
N VAL A 264 -5.61 -17.78 -9.08
CA VAL A 264 -4.71 -17.43 -7.97
C VAL A 264 -3.26 -17.69 -8.38
N ILE A 265 -2.36 -16.80 -8.00
CA ILE A 265 -0.92 -16.87 -8.29
C ILE A 265 -0.14 -16.97 -6.99
N TYR A 266 0.60 -18.05 -6.81
CA TYR A 266 1.43 -18.30 -5.63
C TYR A 266 2.90 -18.02 -5.93
N SER A 267 3.60 -17.40 -4.99
CA SER A 267 5.06 -17.31 -5.05
C SER A 267 5.72 -18.60 -4.56
N MET A 268 6.57 -19.17 -5.43
CA MET A 268 7.30 -20.41 -5.22
C MET A 268 8.81 -20.18 -5.03
N GLY A 269 9.19 -19.00 -4.57
CA GLY A 269 10.59 -18.62 -4.30
C GLY A 269 11.40 -18.57 -5.59
N SER A 270 12.51 -19.29 -5.65
CA SER A 270 13.38 -19.34 -6.84
C SER A 270 12.71 -19.92 -8.09
N ARG A 271 11.59 -20.63 -7.95
CA ARG A 271 10.81 -21.18 -9.06
C ARG A 271 9.88 -20.16 -9.73
N GLY A 272 9.80 -18.94 -9.20
CA GLY A 272 8.94 -17.88 -9.73
C GLY A 272 7.50 -18.01 -9.22
N TYR A 273 6.52 -17.77 -10.08
CA TYR A 273 5.11 -17.65 -9.70
C TYR A 273 4.24 -18.70 -10.38
N HIS A 274 3.50 -19.50 -9.61
CA HIS A 274 2.66 -20.59 -10.12
C HIS A 274 1.20 -20.17 -10.15
N VAL A 275 0.54 -20.36 -11.28
CA VAL A 275 -0.83 -19.93 -11.50
C VAL A 275 -1.78 -21.12 -11.48
N HIS A 276 -2.87 -21.01 -10.74
CA HIS A 276 -3.90 -22.03 -10.65
C HIS A 276 -5.29 -21.44 -10.87
N ASP A 277 -6.17 -22.22 -11.49
CA ASP A 277 -7.59 -21.91 -11.58
C ASP A 277 -8.26 -22.11 -10.21
N LYS A 278 -9.07 -21.14 -9.76
CA LYS A 278 -9.70 -21.20 -8.44
C LYS A 278 -10.89 -22.17 -8.38
N ALA A 279 -11.54 -22.46 -9.50
CA ALA A 279 -12.72 -23.30 -9.54
C ALA A 279 -12.36 -24.79 -9.67
N SER A 280 -11.45 -25.14 -10.57
CA SER A 280 -10.99 -26.51 -10.81
C SER A 280 -9.80 -26.90 -9.95
N GLY A 281 -9.00 -25.92 -9.50
CA GLY A 281 -7.71 -26.15 -8.84
C GLY A 281 -6.57 -26.53 -9.79
N GLU A 282 -6.82 -26.57 -11.10
CA GLU A 282 -5.83 -26.97 -12.09
C GLU A 282 -4.66 -25.97 -12.16
N PHE A 283 -3.46 -26.50 -12.34
CA PHE A 283 -2.26 -25.72 -12.62
C PHE A 283 -2.31 -25.19 -14.07
N LEU A 284 -2.30 -23.87 -14.22
CA LEU A 284 -2.39 -23.19 -15.52
C LEU A 284 -1.02 -22.91 -16.14
N GLY A 285 0.04 -22.87 -15.33
CA GLY A 285 1.41 -22.61 -15.77
C GLY A 285 2.19 -21.79 -14.75
N SER A 286 3.44 -21.44 -15.11
CA SER A 286 4.31 -20.62 -14.27
C SER A 286 4.87 -19.40 -15.00
N LEU A 287 5.00 -18.30 -14.25
CA LEU A 287 5.74 -17.12 -14.66
C LEU A 287 7.15 -17.24 -14.07
N GLN A 288 8.14 -17.44 -14.92
CA GLN A 288 9.55 -17.61 -14.55
C GLN A 288 10.35 -16.39 -15.00
N PRO A 289 10.62 -15.44 -14.09
CA PRO A 289 11.28 -14.18 -14.47
C PRO A 289 12.70 -14.36 -15.02
N SER A 290 13.36 -15.49 -14.71
CA SER A 290 14.67 -15.86 -15.26
C SER A 290 14.69 -15.98 -16.79
N HIS A 291 13.53 -16.09 -17.43
CA HIS A 291 13.38 -16.15 -18.88
C HIS A 291 13.15 -14.78 -19.54
N CYS A 292 13.15 -13.68 -18.78
CA CYS A 292 13.08 -12.32 -19.34
C CYS A 292 14.37 -11.96 -20.09
N THR A 293 14.22 -11.33 -21.25
CA THR A 293 15.36 -10.82 -22.03
C THR A 293 15.54 -9.31 -21.87
N ASP A 294 14.44 -8.58 -21.75
CA ASP A 294 14.45 -7.13 -21.63
C ASP A 294 14.76 -6.72 -20.19
N LYS A 295 15.81 -5.92 -20.03
CA LYS A 295 16.30 -5.45 -18.74
C LYS A 295 16.38 -3.94 -18.70
N TYR A 296 16.02 -3.39 -17.57
CA TYR A 296 16.09 -1.99 -17.20
C TYR A 296 16.69 -1.89 -15.80
N HIS A 297 17.15 -0.70 -15.42
CA HIS A 297 17.58 -0.47 -14.05
C HIS A 297 17.23 0.93 -13.56
N ILE A 298 17.12 1.06 -12.24
CA ILE A 298 17.03 2.34 -11.54
C ILE A 298 18.26 2.45 -10.65
N ARG A 299 18.86 3.64 -10.65
CA ARG A 299 19.86 4.00 -9.65
C ARG A 299 19.20 4.83 -8.55
N PRO A 300 19.55 4.59 -7.28
CA PRO A 300 19.02 5.40 -6.20
C PRO A 300 19.34 6.88 -6.46
N PRO A 301 18.42 7.82 -6.19
CA PRO A 301 18.69 9.25 -6.32
C PRO A 301 19.91 9.64 -5.48
N VAL A 302 20.80 10.45 -6.06
CA VAL A 302 21.95 11.03 -5.34
C VAL A 302 21.43 12.11 -4.39
N VAL A 303 20.89 11.72 -3.25
CA VAL A 303 20.48 12.64 -2.20
C VAL A 303 21.33 12.34 -0.98
N THR A 304 22.00 13.37 -0.45
CA THR A 304 22.69 13.28 0.84
C THR A 304 21.65 12.95 1.89
N SER A 305 21.69 11.74 2.43
CA SER A 305 20.89 11.37 3.61
C SER A 305 21.03 12.49 4.63
N PRO A 306 19.92 13.06 5.13
CA PRO A 306 19.99 14.11 6.14
C PRO A 306 20.76 13.54 7.33
N SER A 307 21.68 14.33 7.91
CA SER A 307 22.36 13.93 9.14
C SER A 307 21.33 13.55 10.19
N ALA A 308 21.67 12.65 11.13
CA ALA A 308 20.77 12.22 12.21
C ALA A 308 20.04 13.42 12.87
N THR A 309 20.79 14.49 13.10
CA THR A 309 20.32 15.76 13.66
C THR A 309 19.34 16.49 12.73
N ALA A 310 19.58 16.52 11.42
CA ALA A 310 18.67 17.13 10.45
C ALA A 310 17.39 16.31 10.26
N ALA A 311 17.49 14.98 10.25
CA ALA A 311 16.35 14.08 10.20
C ALA A 311 15.47 14.23 11.45
N LEU A 312 16.09 14.26 12.63
CA LEU A 312 15.40 14.49 13.89
C LEU A 312 14.77 15.88 13.97
N ALA A 313 15.49 16.95 13.57
CA ALA A 313 14.92 18.29 13.49
C ALA A 313 13.74 18.36 12.50
N GLY A 314 13.79 17.61 11.40
CA GLY A 314 12.67 17.45 10.46
C GLY A 314 11.48 16.74 11.09
N ALA A 315 11.71 15.59 11.74
CA ALA A 315 10.70 14.85 12.47
C ALA A 315 10.08 15.66 13.62
N MET A 316 10.84 16.58 14.22
CA MET A 316 10.36 17.50 15.25
C MET A 316 9.57 18.68 14.67
N ARG A 317 9.98 19.22 13.52
CA ARG A 317 9.22 20.25 12.79
C ARG A 317 7.85 19.75 12.30
N LEU A 318 7.74 18.44 12.06
CA LEU A 318 6.49 17.77 11.75
C LEU A 318 5.48 17.84 12.94
N GLY A 319 5.94 18.13 14.16
CA GLY A 319 5.09 18.32 15.34
C GLY A 319 4.35 17.04 15.75
N PRO A 320 3.45 17.11 16.75
CA PRO A 320 2.59 15.99 17.10
C PRO A 320 1.88 15.47 15.86
N THR A 321 1.91 14.17 15.59
CA THR A 321 1.22 13.52 14.46
C THR A 321 -0.26 13.95 14.34
N HIS A 322 -0.92 14.23 15.46
CA HIS A 322 -2.28 14.80 15.50
C HIS A 322 -2.42 16.18 14.81
N ARG A 323 -1.35 16.96 14.63
CA ARG A 323 -1.37 18.23 13.87
C ARG A 323 -1.14 18.07 12.36
N LEU A 324 -0.67 16.90 11.92
CA LEU A 324 -0.50 16.56 10.49
C LEU A 324 -1.71 15.85 9.90
N TYR A 325 -2.74 15.64 10.73
CA TYR A 325 -4.04 15.14 10.33
C TYR A 325 -5.08 16.24 10.60
N PRO A 326 -5.82 16.76 9.59
CA PRO A 326 -5.89 16.31 8.19
C PRO A 326 -4.71 16.80 7.32
N LEU A 327 -4.78 16.55 5.99
CA LEU A 327 -3.76 16.88 4.99
C LEU A 327 -3.07 18.24 5.22
N GLY A 328 -1.73 18.22 5.24
CA GLY A 328 -0.89 19.39 5.32
C GLY A 328 -0.87 20.26 4.06
N PRO A 329 -0.06 21.35 4.06
CA PRO A 329 0.05 22.26 2.91
C PRO A 329 0.66 21.55 1.67
N PRO A 330 0.39 22.05 0.46
CA PRO A 330 0.95 21.49 -0.77
C PRO A 330 2.49 21.61 -0.80
N ARG A 331 3.14 20.53 -1.25
CA ARG A 331 4.60 20.35 -1.31
C ARG A 331 5.02 19.76 -2.65
N LYS A 332 6.26 20.04 -3.06
CA LYS A 332 6.87 19.52 -4.32
C LYS A 332 8.08 18.62 -4.09
N ASP A 333 8.50 18.50 -2.84
CA ASP A 333 9.71 17.82 -2.39
C ASP A 333 9.42 16.43 -1.78
N THR A 334 8.15 16.07 -1.57
CA THR A 334 7.75 14.76 -1.04
C THR A 334 8.11 13.60 -1.98
N LEU A 335 7.99 13.83 -3.30
CA LEU A 335 8.19 12.83 -4.35
C LEU A 335 9.40 13.26 -5.20
N VAL A 336 10.46 12.47 -5.16
CA VAL A 336 11.73 12.74 -5.85
C VAL A 336 11.75 12.01 -7.18
N PRO A 337 11.90 12.68 -8.33
CA PRO A 337 11.95 12.01 -9.63
C PRO A 337 13.03 10.93 -9.68
N ILE A 338 12.77 9.87 -10.44
CA ILE A 338 13.74 8.80 -10.72
C ILE A 338 13.89 8.61 -12.22
N ASP A 339 15.10 8.24 -12.63
CA ASP A 339 15.40 7.87 -14.01
C ASP A 339 15.49 6.35 -14.13
N ILE A 340 14.89 5.83 -15.20
CA ILE A 340 14.98 4.43 -15.59
C ILE A 340 15.91 4.35 -16.79
N ALA A 341 16.89 3.46 -16.74
CA ALA A 341 17.86 3.27 -17.81
C ALA A 341 17.71 1.88 -18.43
N LYS A 342 18.05 1.77 -19.72
CA LYS A 342 18.01 0.50 -20.45
C LYS A 342 19.26 -0.33 -20.17
N GLY A 343 19.06 -1.64 -20.07
CA GLY A 343 20.12 -2.61 -19.80
C GLY A 343 20.20 -3.01 -18.33
N PRO A 344 20.99 -4.06 -18.02
CA PRO A 344 21.18 -4.53 -16.66
C PRO A 344 21.85 -3.48 -15.78
N LEU A 345 21.59 -3.55 -14.48
CA LEU A 345 22.33 -2.78 -13.49
C LEU A 345 23.77 -3.28 -13.47
N GLN A 346 24.73 -2.36 -13.48
CA GLN A 346 26.13 -2.72 -13.40
C GLN A 346 26.47 -3.18 -11.98
N PRO A 347 27.26 -4.25 -11.82
CA PRO A 347 27.73 -4.66 -10.51
C PRO A 347 28.47 -3.50 -9.83
N PRO A 348 28.32 -3.36 -8.49
CA PRO A 348 29.09 -2.42 -7.72
C PRO A 348 30.59 -2.63 -7.97
N SER A 349 31.33 -1.53 -8.09
CA SER A 349 32.80 -1.59 -8.21
C SER A 349 33.51 -1.76 -6.86
N ASP A 350 32.76 -1.61 -5.77
CA ASP A 350 33.24 -1.73 -4.40
C ASP A 350 33.22 -3.21 -3.96
N PRO A 351 34.37 -3.80 -3.61
CA PRO A 351 34.44 -5.19 -3.16
C PRO A 351 33.74 -5.45 -1.83
N GLU A 352 33.45 -4.42 -1.01
CA GLU A 352 32.73 -4.55 0.26
C GLU A 352 31.21 -4.44 0.09
N HIS A 353 30.71 -4.19 -1.13
CA HIS A 353 29.29 -4.06 -1.38
C HIS A 353 28.57 -5.42 -1.30
N VAL A 354 27.64 -5.55 -0.37
CA VAL A 354 26.80 -6.75 -0.21
C VAL A 354 25.80 -6.84 -1.36
N TRP A 355 26.00 -7.79 -2.26
CA TRP A 355 25.13 -8.02 -3.42
C TRP A 355 24.44 -9.38 -3.33
N HIS A 356 23.11 -9.41 -3.33
CA HIS A 356 22.37 -10.66 -3.44
C HIS A 356 22.21 -11.09 -4.91
N GLY A 357 22.92 -12.16 -5.29
CA GLY A 357 22.94 -12.66 -6.66
C GLY A 357 21.69 -13.46 -7.08
N GLU A 358 21.14 -14.24 -6.16
CA GLU A 358 20.03 -15.18 -6.42
C GLU A 358 18.66 -14.53 -6.28
N ASP A 359 17.76 -14.79 -7.22
CA ASP A 359 16.38 -14.33 -7.15
C ASP A 359 15.53 -15.33 -6.35
N GLU A 360 15.26 -15.01 -5.10
CA GLU A 360 14.07 -15.52 -4.40
C GLU A 360 12.91 -14.56 -4.65
N TRP A 361 11.85 -15.03 -5.31
CA TRP A 361 10.68 -14.22 -5.62
C TRP A 361 9.72 -14.20 -4.42
N GLY A 362 9.34 -13.00 -4.00
CA GLY A 362 8.49 -12.75 -2.83
C GLY A 362 7.10 -12.29 -3.26
N ALA A 363 6.73 -11.06 -2.90
CA ALA A 363 5.44 -10.50 -3.28
C ALA A 363 5.22 -10.53 -4.79
N GLY A 364 3.98 -10.84 -5.18
CA GLY A 364 3.47 -10.71 -6.54
C GLY A 364 2.10 -10.05 -6.47
N MET A 365 1.74 -9.26 -7.48
CA MET A 365 0.47 -8.55 -7.50
C MET A 365 -0.06 -8.34 -8.91
N LEU A 366 -1.39 -8.40 -9.05
CA LEU A 366 -2.16 -8.29 -10.27
C LEU A 366 -2.89 -6.95 -10.36
N HIS A 367 -3.04 -6.46 -11.58
CA HIS A 367 -4.00 -5.41 -11.93
C HIS A 367 -4.49 -5.60 -13.37
N GLY A 368 -5.63 -6.28 -13.51
CA GLY A 368 -6.11 -6.73 -14.83
C GLY A 368 -5.18 -7.79 -15.42
N ASP A 369 -4.61 -7.49 -16.58
CA ASP A 369 -3.65 -8.38 -17.27
C ASP A 369 -2.20 -8.18 -16.84
N LEU A 370 -1.90 -7.07 -16.14
CA LEU A 370 -0.57 -6.81 -15.58
C LEU A 370 -0.34 -7.68 -14.35
N PHE A 371 0.79 -8.38 -14.34
CA PHE A 371 1.36 -8.99 -13.15
C PHE A 371 2.73 -8.37 -12.88
N ALA A 372 3.03 -8.07 -11.62
CA ALA A 372 4.38 -7.74 -11.20
C ALA A 372 4.83 -8.62 -10.03
N GLY A 373 6.14 -8.83 -9.94
CA GLY A 373 6.77 -9.61 -8.88
C GLY A 373 8.01 -8.91 -8.36
N PHE A 374 8.36 -9.10 -7.09
CA PHE A 374 9.54 -8.52 -6.45
C PHE A 374 10.45 -9.61 -5.89
N SER A 375 11.75 -9.53 -6.13
CA SER A 375 12.74 -10.49 -5.63
C SER A 375 13.61 -9.93 -4.49
N ARG A 376 14.18 -10.82 -3.68
CA ARG A 376 15.15 -10.46 -2.62
C ARG A 376 16.34 -9.66 -3.17
N ALA A 377 16.77 -9.97 -4.38
CA ALA A 377 17.84 -9.27 -5.08
C ALA A 377 17.47 -7.86 -5.58
N GLY A 378 16.30 -7.32 -5.21
CA GLY A 378 15.85 -5.99 -5.65
C GLY A 378 15.44 -5.94 -7.12
N ARG A 379 15.03 -7.08 -7.71
CA ARG A 379 14.55 -7.14 -9.09
C ARG A 379 13.02 -7.12 -9.10
N VAL A 380 12.46 -6.32 -10.00
CA VAL A 380 11.01 -6.27 -10.26
C VAL A 380 10.73 -6.93 -11.60
N PHE A 381 9.99 -8.03 -11.57
CA PHE A 381 9.42 -8.67 -12.74
C PHE A 381 8.17 -7.91 -13.17
N VAL A 382 8.11 -7.50 -14.44
CA VAL A 382 6.96 -6.79 -15.01
C VAL A 382 6.42 -7.60 -16.16
N CYS A 383 5.22 -8.14 -16.04
CA CYS A 383 4.55 -8.93 -17.06
C CYS A 383 3.27 -8.23 -17.53
N SER A 384 3.33 -7.65 -18.73
CA SER A 384 2.25 -6.85 -19.33
C SER A 384 0.93 -7.61 -19.55
N ASP A 385 1.02 -8.92 -19.78
CA ASP A 385 -0.11 -9.83 -19.99
C ASP A 385 0.24 -11.22 -19.48
N TRP A 386 -0.11 -11.50 -18.23
CA TRP A 386 0.26 -12.75 -17.58
C TRP A 386 -0.43 -13.96 -18.24
N ARG A 387 -1.68 -13.82 -18.70
CA ARG A 387 -2.41 -14.91 -19.35
C ARG A 387 -1.72 -15.35 -20.64
N LYS A 388 -1.26 -14.39 -21.46
CA LYS A 388 -0.45 -14.72 -22.65
C LYS A 388 0.91 -15.28 -22.28
N ALA A 389 1.56 -14.77 -21.23
CA ALA A 389 2.90 -15.21 -20.83
C ALA A 389 2.97 -16.70 -20.47
N LEU A 390 1.91 -17.30 -19.91
CA LEU A 390 1.89 -18.70 -19.46
C LEU A 390 2.09 -19.75 -20.57
N HIS A 391 1.90 -19.41 -21.85
CA HIS A 391 1.84 -20.40 -22.93
C HIS A 391 3.20 -20.99 -23.32
N SER A 392 4.29 -20.22 -23.22
CA SER A 392 5.63 -20.61 -23.64
C SER A 392 6.69 -19.63 -23.13
N HIS A 393 7.96 -20.04 -23.13
CA HIS A 393 9.06 -19.14 -22.76
C HIS A 393 9.19 -17.96 -23.75
N THR A 394 8.88 -18.17 -25.03
CA THR A 394 8.90 -17.12 -26.05
C THR A 394 7.84 -16.06 -25.78
N THR A 395 6.63 -16.48 -25.43
CA THR A 395 5.53 -15.55 -25.09
C THR A 395 5.81 -14.85 -23.77
N LEU A 396 6.36 -15.54 -22.77
CA LEU A 396 6.80 -14.91 -21.53
C LEU A 396 7.81 -13.79 -21.83
N ALA A 397 8.87 -14.06 -22.56
CA ALA A 397 9.88 -13.05 -22.90
C ALA A 397 9.31 -11.87 -23.69
N ALA A 398 8.35 -12.11 -24.60
CA ALA A 398 7.70 -11.04 -25.38
C ALA A 398 6.74 -10.15 -24.57
N HIS A 399 6.28 -10.63 -23.42
CA HIS A 399 5.32 -9.93 -22.56
C HIS A 399 5.92 -9.46 -21.24
N SER A 400 7.20 -9.70 -20.99
CA SER A 400 7.82 -9.39 -19.71
C SER A 400 9.18 -8.71 -19.81
N SER A 401 9.53 -8.02 -18.74
CA SER A 401 10.81 -7.35 -18.55
C SER A 401 11.22 -7.38 -17.09
N LEU A 402 12.51 -7.16 -16.83
CA LEU A 402 13.07 -7.01 -15.51
C LEU A 402 13.53 -5.57 -15.29
N LEU A 403 13.25 -5.07 -14.09
CA LEU A 403 13.76 -3.80 -13.60
C LEU A 403 14.65 -4.08 -12.39
N GLU A 404 15.94 -3.80 -12.52
CA GLU A 404 16.96 -4.08 -11.52
C GLU A 404 17.26 -2.82 -10.70
N CYS A 405 17.34 -2.98 -9.39
CA CYS A 405 17.72 -1.93 -8.46
C CYS A 405 18.81 -2.45 -7.53
N GLU A 406 19.60 -1.55 -6.96
CA GLU A 406 20.65 -1.89 -6.00
C GLU A 406 20.01 -2.32 -4.67
N SER A 407 20.26 -3.55 -4.23
CA SER A 407 19.66 -4.12 -3.02
C SER A 407 20.64 -5.07 -2.33
N ASP A 408 20.71 -4.93 -1.00
CA ASP A 408 21.41 -5.83 -0.09
C ASP A 408 20.51 -6.94 0.45
N GLY A 409 19.25 -7.05 -0.03
CA GLY A 409 18.30 -8.09 0.36
C GLY A 409 17.77 -8.04 1.80
N THR A 410 18.26 -7.14 2.64
CA THR A 410 17.98 -7.13 4.08
C THR A 410 16.53 -6.82 4.43
N SER A 411 15.84 -6.02 3.60
CA SER A 411 14.44 -5.66 3.83
C SER A 411 13.44 -6.73 3.37
N PHE A 412 13.89 -7.76 2.64
CA PHE A 412 12.99 -8.72 2.00
C PHE A 412 12.22 -9.59 2.98
N ASP A 413 12.89 -10.12 4.01
CA ASP A 413 12.29 -11.05 4.98
C ASP A 413 11.29 -10.37 5.91
N LEU A 414 11.44 -9.05 6.11
CA LEU A 414 10.49 -8.20 6.83
C LEU A 414 9.35 -7.71 5.94
N GLY A 415 9.42 -8.01 4.65
CA GLY A 415 8.39 -7.79 3.66
C GLY A 415 8.90 -7.05 2.43
N GLY A 416 9.17 -7.77 1.35
CA GLY A 416 9.34 -7.20 0.01
C GLY A 416 7.98 -6.77 -0.56
N TRP A 417 7.49 -5.60 -0.18
CA TRP A 417 6.14 -5.14 -0.54
C TRP A 417 6.03 -4.65 -1.97
N LEU A 418 4.86 -4.89 -2.56
CA LEU A 418 4.53 -4.51 -3.92
C LEU A 418 3.09 -3.97 -3.96
N SER A 419 2.88 -2.90 -4.73
CA SER A 419 1.56 -2.43 -5.13
C SER A 419 1.52 -2.13 -6.62
N VAL A 420 0.42 -2.49 -7.28
CA VAL A 420 0.20 -2.27 -8.71
C VAL A 420 -1.16 -1.60 -8.93
N ARG A 421 -1.19 -0.47 -9.61
CA ARG A 421 -2.44 0.20 -9.98
C ARG A 421 -2.24 1.12 -11.17
N ASN A 422 -3.19 1.16 -12.10
CA ASN A 422 -3.26 2.17 -13.17
C ASN A 422 -1.92 2.40 -13.90
N HIS A 423 -1.32 1.32 -14.43
CA HIS A 423 -0.03 1.35 -15.12
C HIS A 423 1.13 1.85 -14.23
N ARG A 424 1.09 1.59 -12.92
CA ARG A 424 2.16 1.94 -11.99
C ARG A 424 2.50 0.77 -11.09
N LEU A 425 3.79 0.63 -10.83
CA LEU A 425 4.38 -0.32 -9.89
C LEU A 425 4.89 0.49 -8.71
N MET A 426 4.69 -0.02 -7.49
CA MET A 426 5.24 0.54 -6.28
C MET A 426 5.93 -0.56 -5.49
N PHE A 427 7.19 -0.37 -5.13
CA PHE A 427 7.97 -1.36 -4.37
C PHE A 427 8.99 -0.68 -3.47
N GLU A 428 9.38 -1.35 -2.39
CA GLU A 428 10.36 -0.86 -1.42
C GLU A 428 11.73 -1.48 -1.67
N ILE A 429 12.77 -0.65 -1.58
CA ILE A 429 14.16 -1.09 -1.48
C ILE A 429 14.83 -0.21 -0.44
N GLN A 430 15.34 -0.85 0.62
CA GLN A 430 16.00 -0.18 1.74
C GLN A 430 15.13 0.93 2.33
N ASP A 431 15.57 2.19 2.30
CA ASP A 431 14.91 3.34 2.91
C ASP A 431 13.93 4.06 1.97
N ARG A 432 13.66 3.49 0.79
CA ARG A 432 12.89 4.14 -0.28
C ARG A 432 11.82 3.25 -0.87
N ILE A 433 10.72 3.90 -1.20
CA ILE A 433 9.70 3.36 -2.08
C ILE A 433 9.91 3.98 -3.46
N TYR A 434 9.85 3.15 -4.49
CA TYR A 434 9.89 3.54 -5.89
C TYR A 434 8.50 3.39 -6.49
N VAL A 435 7.99 4.44 -7.15
CA VAL A 435 6.76 4.43 -7.93
C VAL A 435 7.13 4.59 -9.40
N VAL A 436 7.07 3.48 -10.12
CA VAL A 436 7.49 3.37 -11.52
C VAL A 436 6.27 3.37 -12.42
N ALA A 437 6.22 4.31 -13.35
CA ALA A 437 5.17 4.38 -14.34
C ALA A 437 5.47 3.51 -15.58
N LEU A 438 4.43 2.84 -16.05
CA LEU A 438 4.39 2.04 -17.27
C LEU A 438 3.60 2.77 -18.36
N ASP A 439 3.70 2.30 -19.59
CA ASP A 439 2.90 2.77 -20.72
C ASP A 439 1.47 2.21 -20.66
N ASP A 440 0.63 2.61 -21.62
CA ASP A 440 -0.77 2.15 -21.72
C ASP A 440 -0.92 0.64 -21.99
N HIS A 441 0.18 -0.03 -22.33
CA HIS A 441 0.25 -1.47 -22.59
C HIS A 441 0.96 -2.23 -21.47
N ASN A 442 1.10 -1.63 -20.28
CA ASN A 442 1.75 -2.23 -19.11
C ASN A 442 3.22 -2.60 -19.34
N ARG A 443 3.95 -1.84 -20.17
CA ARG A 443 5.38 -2.01 -20.41
C ARG A 443 6.17 -0.83 -19.85
N VAL A 444 7.46 -1.04 -19.62
CA VAL A 444 8.38 0.07 -19.33
C VAL A 444 8.32 1.07 -20.49
N GLN A 445 8.10 2.34 -20.16
CA GLN A 445 7.84 3.41 -21.11
C GLN A 445 9.03 3.70 -22.04
N ASP A 446 8.79 4.45 -23.11
CA ASP A 446 9.86 5.09 -23.87
C ASP A 446 10.65 6.05 -22.95
N LEU A 447 11.90 5.71 -22.69
CA LEU A 447 12.78 6.42 -21.76
C LEU A 447 13.19 7.80 -22.26
N ASP A 448 13.19 8.02 -23.59
CA ASP A 448 13.54 9.31 -24.18
C ASP A 448 12.36 10.30 -24.11
N ARG A 449 11.13 9.78 -24.01
CA ARG A 449 9.88 10.56 -24.03
C ARG A 449 8.83 9.94 -23.10
N PRO A 450 9.07 9.90 -21.78
CA PRO A 450 8.14 9.30 -20.85
C PRO A 450 6.82 10.07 -20.85
N ALA A 451 5.70 9.34 -21.00
CA ALA A 451 4.37 9.91 -20.95
C ALA A 451 3.89 10.18 -19.51
N ARG A 452 4.45 9.45 -18.54
CA ARG A 452 4.12 9.51 -17.11
C ARG A 452 5.39 9.60 -16.27
N GLY A 453 5.35 10.46 -15.25
CA GLY A 453 6.42 10.57 -14.26
C GLY A 453 6.56 9.31 -13.38
N SER A 454 7.82 8.97 -13.10
CA SER A 454 8.24 8.00 -12.08
C SER A 454 8.99 8.75 -10.98
N TYR A 455 8.83 8.33 -9.73
CA TYR A 455 9.43 9.01 -8.57
C TYR A 455 9.63 8.04 -7.40
N SER A 456 10.35 8.50 -6.38
CA SER A 456 10.60 7.80 -5.13
C SER A 456 10.24 8.66 -3.92
N LEU A 457 10.07 8.01 -2.77
CA LEU A 457 9.79 8.64 -1.49
C LEU A 457 10.43 7.86 -0.36
N LEU A 458 10.82 8.56 0.71
CA LEU A 458 11.41 7.93 1.90
C LEU A 458 10.39 7.15 2.71
N THR A 459 10.82 6.04 3.31
CA THR A 459 10.01 5.18 4.20
C THR A 459 10.02 5.64 5.66
N SER A 460 10.88 6.58 6.01
CA SER A 460 11.05 7.09 7.37
C SER A 460 11.34 8.59 7.41
N SER A 461 10.94 9.27 8.49
CA SER A 461 11.40 10.63 8.82
C SER A 461 12.73 10.61 9.59
N ALA A 462 13.11 9.46 10.11
CA ALA A 462 14.35 9.21 10.85
C ALA A 462 14.99 7.91 10.31
N PRO A 463 15.78 7.97 9.23
CA PRO A 463 16.35 6.78 8.58
C PRO A 463 17.13 5.86 9.52
N GLN A 464 17.82 6.43 10.52
CA GLN A 464 18.55 5.72 11.57
C GLN A 464 17.67 4.72 12.36
N LEU A 465 16.37 5.00 12.45
CA LEU A 465 15.40 4.21 13.21
C LEU A 465 14.44 3.47 12.28
N ALA A 466 14.68 3.49 10.97
CA ALA A 466 13.75 2.98 9.98
C ALA A 466 13.60 1.47 10.11
N VAL A 467 12.38 1.03 10.42
CA VAL A 467 11.96 -0.34 10.19
C VAL A 467 11.36 -0.40 8.78
N PRO A 468 11.60 -1.47 7.99
CA PRO A 468 10.99 -1.65 6.68
C PRO A 468 9.49 -1.41 6.70
N VAL A 469 8.94 -0.97 5.58
CA VAL A 469 7.50 -0.85 5.39
C VAL A 469 6.88 -2.21 5.71
N SER A 470 5.65 -2.20 6.22
CA SER A 470 4.84 -3.39 6.45
C SER A 470 3.49 -3.30 5.74
N PHE A 471 3.14 -2.17 5.12
CA PHE A 471 2.06 -2.10 4.15
C PHE A 471 2.27 -0.92 3.20
N MET A 472 1.95 -1.11 1.92
CA MET A 472 1.91 -0.03 0.94
C MET A 472 0.79 -0.28 -0.08
N ALA A 473 0.12 0.79 -0.53
CA ALA A 473 -0.88 0.71 -1.58
C ALA A 473 -0.97 2.00 -2.41
N LEU A 474 -1.21 1.82 -3.71
CA LEU A 474 -1.63 2.88 -4.62
C LEU A 474 -3.17 2.95 -4.65
N TYR A 475 -3.69 4.17 -4.56
CA TYR A 475 -5.12 4.47 -4.67
C TYR A 475 -5.35 5.56 -5.72
N ASP A 476 -6.60 5.92 -6.00
CA ASP A 476 -6.93 6.83 -7.12
C ASP A 476 -6.19 8.17 -7.04
N ASP A 477 -6.13 8.76 -5.84
CA ASP A 477 -5.53 10.07 -5.61
C ASP A 477 -4.45 10.07 -4.52
N ALA A 478 -4.04 8.90 -4.03
CA ALA A 478 -3.11 8.81 -2.91
C ALA A 478 -2.16 7.62 -2.98
N ILE A 479 -1.00 7.81 -2.39
CA ILE A 479 -0.05 6.77 -1.99
C ILE A 479 -0.18 6.61 -0.49
N MET A 480 -0.40 5.38 0.01
CA MET A 480 -0.48 5.12 1.44
C MET A 480 0.52 4.05 1.85
N THR A 481 1.22 4.30 2.95
CA THR A 481 2.28 3.39 3.44
C THR A 481 2.29 3.38 4.95
N THR A 482 2.80 2.29 5.55
CA THR A 482 3.33 2.41 6.91
C THR A 482 4.59 3.24 6.86
N TYR A 483 4.82 4.06 7.87
CA TYR A 483 5.89 5.05 7.86
C TYR A 483 6.52 5.17 9.24
N THR A 484 7.84 5.00 9.29
CA THR A 484 8.58 5.11 10.54
C THR A 484 8.80 6.57 10.90
N THR A 485 8.39 6.95 12.10
CA THR A 485 8.40 8.35 12.54
C THR A 485 8.41 8.46 14.07
N LEU A 486 8.29 9.69 14.58
CA LEU A 486 8.14 9.95 16.00
C LEU A 486 6.66 10.12 16.36
N GLY A 487 6.22 9.38 17.37
CA GLY A 487 4.91 9.46 17.97
C GLY A 487 4.90 10.26 19.25
N TRP A 488 3.73 10.75 19.63
CA TRP A 488 3.49 11.38 20.93
C TRP A 488 2.58 10.49 21.73
N ARG A 489 2.97 10.16 22.97
CA ARG A 489 2.17 9.29 23.82
C ARG A 489 0.79 9.93 24.07
N GLN A 490 -0.25 9.21 23.69
CA GLN A 490 -1.64 9.63 23.81
C GLN A 490 -2.26 9.02 25.07
N SER A 491 -2.96 9.83 25.85
CA SER A 491 -3.91 9.33 26.85
C SER A 491 -5.21 8.97 26.13
N LEU A 492 -5.49 7.68 25.98
CA LEU A 492 -6.71 7.19 25.34
C LEU A 492 -7.84 7.18 26.39
N PRO A 493 -8.86 8.07 26.33
CA PRO A 493 -9.88 8.12 27.36
C PRO A 493 -10.96 7.05 27.11
N GLY A 494 -11.24 6.21 28.11
CA GLY A 494 -12.55 5.59 28.35
C GLY A 494 -13.10 4.65 27.28
N LEU A 495 -12.41 3.54 26.99
CA LEU A 495 -12.95 2.41 26.21
C LEU A 495 -12.85 1.10 27.03
N PRO A 496 -13.80 0.16 26.90
CA PRO A 496 -13.84 -1.06 27.72
C PRO A 496 -12.53 -1.86 27.59
N GLY A 497 -11.89 -2.19 28.71
CA GLY A 497 -10.66 -3.00 28.75
C GLY A 497 -9.44 -2.34 29.41
N ASP A 498 -9.44 -1.02 29.66
CA ASP A 498 -8.28 -0.40 30.32
C ASP A 498 -8.26 -0.71 31.83
N LEU A 499 -7.28 -1.52 32.26
CA LEU A 499 -6.89 -1.62 33.66
C LEU A 499 -5.93 -0.46 34.03
N HIS A 500 -6.29 0.19 35.15
CA HIS A 500 -5.58 1.21 35.93
C HIS A 500 -5.74 2.71 35.56
N PRO A 501 -6.61 3.44 36.29
CA PRO A 501 -6.52 4.89 36.42
C PRO A 501 -5.44 5.24 37.46
N GLY A 502 -4.20 5.48 37.01
CA GLY A 502 -3.11 5.63 37.98
C GLY A 502 -1.79 6.20 37.48
N GLN A 503 -1.72 6.93 36.36
CA GLN A 503 -0.52 7.72 36.07
C GLN A 503 -0.87 8.92 35.17
N GLN A 504 -1.36 9.98 35.81
CA GLN A 504 -1.27 11.33 35.24
C GLN A 504 0.20 11.76 35.28
N ASP A 505 0.94 11.50 34.21
CA ASP A 505 2.22 12.18 33.95
C ASP A 505 2.02 13.08 32.73
N GLY A 506 1.76 14.36 33.03
CA GLY A 506 1.44 15.44 32.09
C GLY A 506 2.62 15.93 31.24
N HIS A 507 3.45 15.04 30.71
CA HIS A 507 4.45 15.38 29.72
C HIS A 507 4.33 14.42 28.54
N ALA A 508 3.99 14.96 27.37
CA ALA A 508 3.93 14.16 26.14
C ALA A 508 5.34 13.63 25.84
N ARG A 509 5.58 12.35 26.12
CA ARG A 509 6.84 11.66 25.80
C ARG A 509 6.81 11.32 24.32
N ILE A 510 7.81 11.83 23.60
CA ILE A 510 8.08 11.48 22.19
C ILE A 510 8.71 10.09 22.16
N PHE A 511 8.32 9.24 21.22
CA PHE A 511 8.88 7.90 21.06
C PHE A 511 8.91 7.48 19.58
N PRO A 512 9.87 6.63 19.14
CA PRO A 512 9.83 6.05 17.80
C PRO A 512 8.59 5.17 17.62
N THR A 513 7.91 5.30 16.48
CA THR A 513 6.70 4.52 16.16
C THR A 513 6.56 4.31 14.65
N LYS A 514 5.58 3.50 14.27
CA LYS A 514 5.16 3.29 12.89
C LYS A 514 3.72 3.77 12.73
N ALA A 515 3.53 4.73 11.83
CA ALA A 515 2.27 5.41 11.56
C ALA A 515 1.75 5.07 10.15
N ILE A 516 0.53 5.49 9.83
CA ILE A 516 0.00 5.48 8.47
C ILE A 516 0.35 6.82 7.80
N ARG A 517 1.13 6.79 6.72
CA ARG A 517 1.41 7.97 5.90
C ARG A 517 0.52 7.97 4.68
N ILE A 518 -0.05 9.14 4.38
CA ILE A 518 -0.86 9.40 3.19
C ILE A 518 -0.20 10.53 2.41
N VAL A 519 0.13 10.28 1.14
CA VAL A 519 0.59 11.28 0.19
C VAL A 519 -0.47 11.44 -0.90
N SER A 520 -1.27 12.49 -0.82
CA SER A 520 -2.34 12.81 -1.77
C SER A 520 -1.79 13.62 -2.96
N LEU A 521 -2.14 13.20 -4.17
CA LEU A 521 -1.90 13.91 -5.44
C LEU A 521 -3.17 14.61 -5.96
N ALA A 522 -4.23 14.67 -5.13
CA ALA A 522 -5.48 15.30 -5.51
C ALA A 522 -5.29 16.79 -5.86
N PRO A 523 -5.75 17.24 -7.04
CA PRO A 523 -5.63 18.64 -7.44
C PRO A 523 -6.49 19.55 -6.55
N ASP A 524 -6.08 20.81 -6.40
CA ASP A 524 -6.90 21.81 -5.71
C ASP A 524 -8.02 22.31 -6.63
N LEU A 525 -9.27 21.93 -6.30
CA LEU A 525 -10.45 22.34 -7.05
C LEU A 525 -10.94 23.76 -6.70
N SER A 526 -10.52 24.31 -5.55
CA SER A 526 -11.02 25.58 -5.01
C SER A 526 -10.64 26.79 -5.88
N ASN A 527 -9.43 26.77 -6.44
CA ASN A 527 -8.96 27.80 -7.37
C ASN A 527 -9.69 27.81 -8.72
N SER A 528 -10.50 26.79 -9.02
CA SER A 528 -11.22 26.73 -10.30
C SER A 528 -12.54 27.50 -10.31
N LYS A 529 -13.02 28.00 -9.16
CA LYS A 529 -14.22 28.86 -9.10
C LYS A 529 -14.00 30.22 -9.78
N PHE A 530 -12.76 30.70 -9.92
CA PHE A 530 -12.45 31.95 -10.63
C PHE A 530 -12.45 31.83 -12.15
N ALA A 531 -12.32 30.62 -12.71
CA ALA A 531 -12.44 30.39 -14.15
C ALA A 531 -13.91 30.30 -14.62
N SER A 532 -14.85 30.06 -13.70
CA SER A 532 -16.28 29.91 -13.99
C SER A 532 -17.09 31.19 -13.78
N ALA A 533 -16.48 32.25 -13.23
CA ALA A 533 -17.16 33.50 -12.86
C ALA A 533 -16.97 34.66 -13.84
N ALA A 534 -16.27 34.46 -14.96
CA ALA A 534 -16.20 35.45 -16.04
C ALA A 534 -17.45 35.36 -16.93
N ASN A 535 -18.64 35.55 -16.37
CA ASN A 535 -19.89 35.84 -17.09
C ASN A 535 -21.03 36.14 -16.10
N VAL A 536 -20.91 37.26 -15.37
CA VAL A 536 -22.09 38.07 -15.02
C VAL A 536 -21.68 39.52 -15.24
N GLY A 537 -22.03 40.05 -16.41
CA GLY A 537 -21.94 41.48 -16.65
C GLY A 537 -23.19 42.14 -16.10
N GLU A 538 -23.05 42.90 -15.01
CA GLU A 538 -23.89 44.05 -14.75
C GLU A 538 -23.01 45.23 -14.33
N SER A 539 -23.27 46.33 -15.01
CA SER A 539 -22.61 47.63 -14.96
C SER A 539 -22.77 48.34 -13.62
N GLN A 540 -21.69 48.96 -13.14
CA GLN A 540 -21.72 50.32 -12.56
C GLN A 540 -20.29 50.88 -12.40
N ASP A 541 -20.14 52.16 -12.72
CA ASP A 541 -18.94 53.00 -12.70
C ASP A 541 -19.43 54.38 -12.18
N PRO A 542 -18.59 55.31 -11.68
CA PRO A 542 -17.47 55.24 -10.72
C PRO A 542 -17.68 56.23 -9.53
N THR A 543 -16.64 56.45 -8.72
CA THR A 543 -16.46 57.42 -7.59
C THR A 543 -16.91 56.88 -6.23
N THR A 544 -16.14 56.94 -5.14
CA THR A 544 -15.20 57.96 -4.64
C THR A 544 -14.04 57.32 -3.87
N GLY A 545 -12.87 57.96 -3.88
CA GLY A 545 -11.71 57.54 -3.09
C GLY A 545 -11.90 57.78 -1.59
N ASP A 546 -11.27 56.93 -0.79
CA ASP A 546 -10.76 57.31 0.52
C ASP A 546 -9.53 56.45 0.85
N GLU A 547 -8.42 57.12 1.13
CA GLU A 547 -7.16 56.54 1.57
C GLU A 547 -7.29 56.17 3.05
N GLY A 548 -7.29 54.87 3.36
CA GLY A 548 -7.32 54.35 4.72
C GLY A 548 -6.11 53.47 4.99
N LEU A 549 -5.04 54.08 5.52
CA LEU A 549 -3.90 53.40 6.14
C LEU A 549 -4.41 52.38 7.17
N SER A 550 -4.03 51.11 7.02
CA SER A 550 -4.20 50.09 8.05
C SER A 550 -2.84 49.47 8.36
N GLU A 551 -2.44 49.64 9.62
CA GLU A 551 -1.19 49.18 10.22
C GLU A 551 -1.03 47.65 10.16
N PRO A 552 0.21 47.13 10.15
CA PRO A 552 0.45 45.69 10.12
C PRO A 552 0.10 45.08 11.49
N ASN A 553 -0.75 44.05 11.46
CA ASN A 553 -1.17 43.29 12.61
C ASN A 553 0.02 42.50 13.20
N GLU A 554 0.47 42.88 14.39
CA GLU A 554 1.41 42.14 15.24
C GLU A 554 0.80 40.78 15.63
N ALA A 555 1.00 39.77 14.80
CA ALA A 555 0.72 38.36 15.13
C ALA A 555 1.88 37.42 14.74
N HIS A 556 3.03 37.99 14.37
CA HIS A 556 4.32 37.31 14.33
C HIS A 556 5.11 37.88 15.51
N LEU A 557 5.33 37.08 16.56
CA LEU A 557 6.37 37.21 17.62
C LEU A 557 6.01 36.49 18.94
N LEU A 558 5.02 35.58 18.98
CA LEU A 558 4.73 34.74 20.17
C LEU A 558 4.80 33.23 19.90
N ALA A 559 5.62 32.80 18.94
CA ALA A 559 5.81 31.38 18.62
C ALA A 559 7.22 30.83 18.92
N ASP A 560 8.20 31.69 19.21
CA ASP A 560 9.61 31.26 19.34
C ASP A 560 10.09 30.99 20.79
N GLU A 561 9.31 31.33 21.83
CA GLU A 561 9.80 31.21 23.23
C GLU A 561 9.26 29.99 24.01
N ALA A 562 8.46 29.10 23.40
CA ALA A 562 7.92 27.92 24.07
C ALA A 562 8.61 26.59 23.69
N TRP A 563 9.64 26.63 22.84
CA TRP A 563 10.24 25.44 22.21
C TRP A 563 11.64 25.08 22.70
N ASP A 564 12.24 25.91 23.55
CA ASP A 564 13.50 25.56 24.20
C ASP A 564 13.24 24.71 25.45
N SER A 565 13.86 23.53 25.48
CA SER A 565 14.02 22.61 26.62
C SER A 565 12.82 21.75 27.03
N THR A 566 12.46 20.76 26.19
CA THR A 566 11.76 19.55 26.68
C THR A 566 12.80 18.46 26.99
N PRO A 567 12.90 17.93 28.24
CA PRO A 567 13.94 16.97 28.63
C PRO A 567 14.02 15.69 27.78
N GLY A 568 12.87 15.22 27.26
CA GLY A 568 12.81 14.04 26.40
C GLY A 568 13.47 14.22 25.02
N VAL A 569 13.55 15.46 24.54
CA VAL A 569 14.21 15.81 23.27
C VAL A 569 15.71 15.68 23.40
N THR A 570 16.27 16.25 24.47
CA THR A 570 17.72 16.16 24.76
C THR A 570 18.15 14.71 25.00
N GLN A 571 17.29 13.89 25.62
CA GLN A 571 17.57 12.48 25.86
C GLN A 571 17.56 11.64 24.57
N LEU A 572 16.62 11.89 23.65
CA LEU A 572 16.58 11.22 22.34
C LEU A 572 17.76 11.64 21.44
N VAL A 573 18.14 12.92 21.49
CA VAL A 573 19.35 13.44 20.82
C VAL A 573 20.61 12.77 21.37
N HIS A 574 20.71 12.59 22.69
CA HIS A 574 21.85 11.90 23.32
C HIS A 574 21.93 10.40 22.98
N LEU A 575 20.80 9.71 22.92
CA LEU A 575 20.74 8.30 22.47
C LEU A 575 21.25 8.17 21.02
N LEU A 576 20.76 9.02 20.13
CA LEU A 576 21.15 9.01 18.71
C LEU A 576 22.56 9.56 18.45
N ALA A 577 23.13 10.34 19.38
CA ALA A 577 24.51 10.84 19.29
C ALA A 577 25.53 9.84 19.85
N ASN A 578 25.19 9.10 20.91
CA ASN A 578 26.09 8.13 21.52
C ASN A 578 26.26 6.85 20.66
N GLU A 579 25.25 6.44 19.89
CA GLU A 579 25.40 5.32 18.93
C GLU A 579 26.36 5.65 17.77
N LEU A 580 26.74 6.93 17.57
CA LEU A 580 27.71 7.34 16.56
C LEU A 580 29.16 7.39 17.08
N ASP A 581 29.37 7.27 18.40
CA ASP A 581 30.70 7.28 19.02
C ASP A 581 31.19 5.86 19.41
N GLU A 582 30.38 4.81 19.22
CA GLU A 582 30.74 3.41 19.54
C GLU A 582 31.23 2.59 18.33
N ASP A 583 31.30 3.17 17.13
CA ASP A 583 31.91 2.54 15.93
C ASP A 583 33.44 2.68 15.92
N GLU A 584 34.10 2.31 17.00
CA GLU A 584 35.56 2.08 17.02
C GLU A 584 35.95 1.17 18.19
N ASP A 585 35.43 -0.06 18.25
CA ASP A 585 36.16 -1.21 18.78
C ASP A 585 35.43 -2.55 18.50
N GLY A 586 36.18 -3.49 17.92
CA GLY A 586 35.66 -4.65 17.19
C GLY A 586 34.93 -5.73 18.01
N LEU A 587 33.91 -6.32 17.39
CA LEU A 587 33.32 -7.59 17.77
C LEU A 587 33.88 -8.70 16.86
N GLU A 588 34.77 -9.52 17.42
CA GLU A 588 35.22 -10.79 16.83
C GLU A 588 34.02 -11.72 16.63
N VAL A 589 33.64 -11.94 15.37
CA VAL A 589 32.73 -13.01 14.97
C VAL A 589 33.55 -14.29 14.85
N MET A 590 33.28 -15.29 15.69
CA MET A 590 33.82 -16.63 15.53
C MET A 590 33.32 -17.24 14.21
N VAL A 591 34.23 -17.33 13.25
CA VAL A 591 34.06 -18.04 11.98
C VAL A 591 34.12 -19.55 12.23
N THR A 592 33.05 -20.27 11.89
CA THR A 592 33.13 -21.71 11.60
C THR A 592 33.03 -21.90 10.09
N ASP A 593 34.14 -22.27 9.46
CA ASP A 593 34.28 -22.59 8.04
C ASP A 593 33.50 -23.87 7.67
N PRO A 594 32.82 -23.96 6.52
CA PRO A 594 31.90 -25.03 6.19
C PRO A 594 32.58 -26.10 5.34
N ARG A 595 32.67 -27.34 5.85
CA ARG A 595 32.80 -28.54 5.01
C ARG A 595 32.04 -29.71 5.60
N ASP A 596 31.34 -30.39 4.70
CA ASP A 596 30.73 -31.71 4.78
C ASP A 596 29.39 -31.84 5.52
N GLY A 597 28.31 -31.70 4.74
CA GLY A 597 27.52 -32.85 4.28
C GLY A 597 26.64 -33.58 5.30
N ASP A 598 25.33 -33.46 5.09
CA ASP A 598 24.24 -34.40 5.40
C ASP A 598 24.09 -34.91 6.85
N ILE A 599 22.92 -34.65 7.45
CA ILE A 599 21.86 -35.63 7.77
C ILE A 599 20.85 -34.97 8.72
N ASP A 600 19.61 -34.91 8.23
CA ASP A 600 18.30 -35.27 8.81
C ASP A 600 18.12 -35.50 10.32
N GLU A 601 16.84 -35.49 10.74
CA GLU A 601 16.23 -35.76 12.06
C GLU A 601 15.87 -34.48 12.85
N GLY A 602 14.60 -34.07 12.99
CA GLY A 602 13.38 -34.86 13.18
C GLY A 602 13.08 -34.92 14.67
N TRP A 603 12.43 -33.90 15.23
CA TRP A 603 12.03 -33.90 16.63
C TRP A 603 10.61 -34.51 16.73
N GLU A 604 10.58 -35.79 17.08
CA GLU A 604 9.38 -36.50 17.57
C GLU A 604 9.10 -36.11 19.02
N ASP A 605 7.82 -36.09 19.36
CA ASP A 605 7.25 -35.80 20.67
C ASP A 605 7.68 -36.86 21.71
N GLU A 606 8.09 -36.41 22.91
CA GLU A 606 8.29 -37.31 24.06
C GLU A 606 7.12 -37.18 25.04
N ASP A 607 6.36 -38.28 25.14
CA ASP A 607 5.40 -38.57 26.19
C ASP A 607 6.13 -38.87 27.53
N GLU A 608 5.61 -38.31 28.61
CA GLU A 608 6.04 -38.58 29.99
C GLU A 608 5.43 -39.89 30.53
N GLU A 609 6.25 -40.92 30.80
CA GLU A 609 5.96 -41.95 31.81
C GLU A 609 7.24 -42.36 32.58
N GLU A 610 7.41 -41.78 33.78
CA GLU A 610 8.16 -42.33 34.93
C GLU A 610 7.33 -43.47 35.56
N ASP A 611 7.79 -44.55 36.19
CA ASP A 611 9.07 -45.06 36.67
C ASP A 611 8.78 -46.52 37.09
N GLU A 612 9.60 -47.53 36.72
CA GLU A 612 9.69 -48.75 37.53
C GLU A 612 11.14 -49.26 37.64
N GLU A 613 11.60 -49.23 38.88
CA GLU A 613 12.94 -49.54 39.38
C GLU A 613 13.15 -51.08 39.44
N HIS A 614 14.13 -51.59 38.67
CA HIS A 614 14.52 -53.00 38.73
C HIS A 614 15.54 -53.26 39.86
N GLY A 615 15.09 -53.89 40.93
CA GLY A 615 15.92 -54.60 41.91
C GLY A 615 16.00 -56.10 41.61
N HIS A 616 17.19 -56.58 41.28
CA HIS A 616 17.51 -58.01 41.16
C HIS A 616 17.55 -58.70 42.54
N GLU A 617 16.87 -59.84 42.70
CA GLU A 617 17.39 -60.95 43.51
C GLU A 617 16.76 -62.30 43.09
N HIS A 618 17.62 -63.29 42.89
CA HIS A 618 17.28 -64.68 42.61
C HIS A 618 16.59 -65.35 43.81
N ILE A 619 15.63 -66.26 43.58
CA ILE A 619 15.54 -67.62 44.15
C ILE A 619 14.27 -68.34 43.64
N GLY A 620 14.46 -69.52 43.02
CA GLY A 620 13.80 -70.77 43.42
C GLY A 620 12.29 -71.00 43.23
N ALA A 621 12.00 -71.91 42.29
CA ALA A 621 11.21 -73.13 42.50
C ALA A 621 9.66 -73.11 42.53
N HIS A 622 9.13 -73.89 41.58
CA HIS A 622 8.00 -74.83 41.69
C HIS A 622 6.55 -74.30 41.86
N ALA A 623 5.83 -74.38 40.73
CA ALA A 623 4.64 -75.22 40.51
C ALA A 623 3.71 -75.55 41.70
N HIS A 624 2.46 -75.10 41.62
CA HIS A 624 1.30 -75.96 41.30
C HIS A 624 -0.02 -75.20 41.46
N GLY A 625 -1.00 -75.53 40.61
CA GLY A 625 -2.37 -75.72 41.10
C GLY A 625 -3.45 -74.84 40.49
N SER A 626 -3.93 -75.24 39.31
CA SER A 626 -5.35 -75.50 38.99
C SER A 626 -6.45 -74.78 39.80
N ALA A 627 -7.33 -74.08 39.09
CA ALA A 627 -8.71 -74.54 38.83
C ALA A 627 -9.27 -73.81 37.60
#